data_AF-B2IVN9-F1
#
_entry.id   AF-B2IVN9-F1
#
_cell.length_a   1.000
_cell.length_b   1.000
_cell.length_c   1.000
_cell.angle_alpha   90.00
_cell.angle_beta   90.00
_cell.angle_gamma   90.00
#
_symmetry.space_group_name_H-M   'P 1'
#
loop_
_entity.id
_entity.type
_entity.pdbx_description
1 polymer ?
#
loop_
_entity_poly.entity_id
_entity_poly.type
_entity_poly.pdbx_seq_one_letter_code
_entity_poly.pdbx_strand_id
1 'polypeptide(L)'
;MVASPDRNYMSPQEYLEWEERQEIKYEYIDGEVFAMTGETLQEYVLIDAEKIGLDCFRLNDRGLWELHPYEEGDEVHLTSADFHFPISLVYEDVQFVGKTNRRGAEDAERRE
;
A
#
# COMPACT_ATOMS: atom_id res chain seq x y z
N MET A 1 -15.49 23.65 20.00
CA MET A 1 -14.10 23.49 20.45
C MET A 1 -13.65 22.15 19.89
N VAL A 2 -12.94 22.15 18.76
CA VAL A 2 -12.41 20.93 18.14
C VAL A 2 -10.96 20.80 18.63
N ALA A 3 -10.66 19.71 19.33
CA ALA A 3 -9.31 19.40 19.77
C ALA A 3 -8.51 18.90 18.56
N SER A 4 -7.50 19.67 18.15
CA SER A 4 -6.44 19.21 17.27
C SER A 4 -5.38 18.54 18.13
N PRO A 5 -5.05 17.25 17.97
CA PRO A 5 -3.86 16.70 18.61
C PRO A 5 -2.64 17.06 17.77
N ASP A 6 -1.63 17.58 18.47
CA ASP A 6 -0.26 17.86 18.07
C ASP A 6 0.24 17.01 16.88
N ARG A 7 0.54 17.64 15.74
CA ARG A 7 1.25 16.98 14.63
C ARG A 7 2.71 16.79 15.03
N ASN A 8 3.02 15.59 15.52
CA ASN A 8 4.37 15.21 15.87
C ASN A 8 5.18 14.91 14.59
N TYR A 9 5.52 15.96 13.84
CA TYR A 9 6.42 15.86 12.70
C TYR A 9 7.81 15.46 13.21
N MET A 10 8.29 14.31 12.76
CA MET A 10 9.61 13.79 13.09
C MET A 10 10.45 13.75 11.82
N SER A 11 11.75 14.09 11.88
CA SER A 11 12.64 13.82 10.75
C SER A 11 12.93 12.30 10.66
N PRO A 12 13.34 11.78 9.49
CA PRO A 12 13.70 10.37 9.37
C PRO A 12 14.82 9.93 10.33
N GLN A 13 15.78 10.81 10.61
CA GLN A 13 16.86 10.52 11.57
C GLN A 13 16.31 10.43 12.99
N GLU A 14 15.47 11.38 13.40
CA GLU A 14 14.84 11.37 14.72
C GLU A 14 13.93 10.14 14.90
N TYR A 15 13.25 9.71 13.82
CA TYR A 15 12.43 8.49 13.83
C TYR A 15 13.26 7.25 14.13
N LEU A 16 14.39 7.06 13.46
CA LEU A 16 15.24 5.89 13.68
C LEU A 16 15.75 5.83 15.11
N GLU A 17 16.20 6.97 15.67
CA GLU A 17 16.68 7.04 17.06
C GLU A 17 15.56 6.81 18.10
N TRP A 18 14.33 7.20 17.76
CA TRP A 18 13.16 7.04 18.60
C TRP A 18 12.57 5.63 18.53
N GLU A 19 12.54 5.02 17.34
CA GLU A 19 12.02 3.66 17.07
C GLU A 19 12.77 2.60 17.87
N GLU A 20 14.10 2.72 17.99
CA GLU A 20 14.93 1.77 18.76
C GLU A 20 14.54 1.69 20.25
N ARG A 21 13.83 2.69 20.76
CA ARG A 21 13.40 2.77 22.17
C ARG A 21 11.97 2.30 22.39
N GLN A 22 11.25 1.97 21.31
CA GLN A 22 9.85 1.60 21.39
C GLN A 22 9.68 0.10 21.63
N GLU A 23 8.73 -0.25 22.50
CA GLU A 23 8.34 -1.64 22.74
C GLU A 23 7.51 -2.22 21.58
N ILE A 24 7.00 -1.35 20.72
CA ILE A 24 6.09 -1.69 19.63
C ILE A 24 6.58 -1.12 18.31
N LYS A 25 6.21 -1.77 17.20
CA LYS A 25 6.61 -1.34 15.86
C LYS A 25 5.81 -0.11 15.42
N TYR A 26 6.49 0.85 14.81
CA TYR A 26 5.89 2.02 14.17
C TYR A 26 6.21 2.02 12.67
N GLU A 27 5.52 2.85 11.90
CA GLU A 27 5.82 3.11 10.50
C GLU A 27 5.90 4.63 10.28
N TYR A 28 6.92 5.05 9.53
CA TYR A 28 7.13 6.44 9.16
C TYR A 28 6.60 6.71 7.75
N ILE A 29 5.65 7.64 7.60
CA ILE A 29 5.06 8.01 6.32
C ILE A 29 5.04 9.54 6.22
N ASP A 30 5.83 10.11 5.29
CA ASP A 30 5.87 11.55 4.98
C ASP A 30 6.02 12.50 6.20
N GLY A 31 6.80 12.09 7.21
CA GLY A 31 7.02 12.87 8.43
C GLY A 31 6.06 12.55 9.58
N GLU A 32 5.06 11.71 9.32
CA GLU A 32 4.13 11.21 10.33
C GLU A 32 4.55 9.81 10.80
N VAL A 33 4.29 9.51 12.07
CA VAL A 33 4.65 8.24 12.71
C VAL A 33 3.38 7.52 13.14
N PHE A 34 3.15 6.33 12.59
CA PHE A 34 1.97 5.51 12.84
C PHE A 34 2.35 4.30 13.69
N ALA A 35 1.61 4.06 14.77
CA ALA A 35 1.78 2.83 15.53
C ALA A 35 1.27 1.65 14.67
N MET A 36 2.16 0.72 14.34
CA MET A 36 1.78 -0.56 13.72
C MET A 36 1.33 -1.59 14.76
N THR A 37 1.28 -1.19 16.03
CA THR A 37 0.63 -1.98 17.07
C THR A 37 -0.33 -1.09 17.83
N GLY A 38 -1.58 -1.52 17.83
CA GLY A 38 -2.60 -1.13 18.77
C GLY A 38 -3.54 -2.33 18.88
N GLU A 39 -4.21 -2.50 20.02
CA GLU A 39 -5.15 -3.60 20.26
C GLU A 39 -6.27 -3.70 19.19
N THR A 40 -6.42 -2.68 18.33
CA THR A 40 -7.48 -2.56 17.34
C THR A 40 -7.02 -2.66 15.87
N LEU A 41 -5.73 -2.55 15.55
CA LEU A 41 -5.28 -2.63 14.14
C LEU A 41 -5.21 -4.10 13.70
N GLN A 42 -6.11 -4.49 12.80
CA GLN A 42 -6.23 -5.88 12.34
C GLN A 42 -5.73 -6.09 10.91
N GLU A 43 -5.83 -5.07 10.06
CA GLU A 43 -5.47 -5.14 8.64
C GLU A 43 -4.78 -3.85 8.18
N TYR A 44 -3.79 -3.99 7.30
CA TYR A 44 -3.03 -2.90 6.69
C TYR A 44 -2.84 -3.20 5.20
N VAL A 45 -3.14 -2.24 4.33
CA VAL A 45 -3.12 -2.44 2.88
C VAL A 45 -2.11 -1.52 2.21
N LEU A 46 -1.23 -2.09 1.39
CA LEU A 46 -0.31 -1.38 0.50
C LEU A 46 -0.77 -1.50 -0.94
N ILE A 47 -0.92 -0.37 -1.62
CA ILE A 47 -1.35 -0.31 -3.03
C ILE A 47 -0.12 -0.08 -3.91
N ASP A 48 0.08 -0.93 -4.92
CA ASP A 48 1.13 -0.74 -5.92
C ASP A 48 0.74 0.44 -6.85
N ALA A 49 1.66 1.39 -7.00
CA ALA A 49 1.44 2.61 -7.78
C ALA A 49 1.76 2.44 -9.28
N GLU A 50 2.49 1.39 -9.67
CA GLU A 50 2.97 1.17 -11.04
C GLU A 50 2.15 0.12 -11.80
N LYS A 51 1.46 -0.77 -11.07
CA LYS A 51 0.56 -1.79 -11.62
C LYS A 51 -0.64 -2.02 -10.70
N ILE A 52 -1.68 -2.68 -11.23
CA ILE A 52 -2.81 -3.12 -10.40
C ILE A 52 -2.32 -4.25 -9.49
N GLY A 53 -2.30 -3.98 -8.19
CA GLY A 53 -2.00 -4.96 -7.15
C GLY A 53 -1.93 -4.31 -5.78
N LEU A 54 -2.36 -5.04 -4.76
CA LEU A 54 -2.23 -4.57 -3.38
C LEU A 54 -1.89 -5.72 -2.43
N ASP A 55 -1.11 -5.40 -1.41
CA ASP A 55 -0.71 -6.32 -0.36
C ASP A 55 -1.52 -6.02 0.90
N CYS A 56 -2.37 -6.95 1.32
CA CYS A 56 -3.11 -6.86 2.58
C CYS A 56 -2.39 -7.67 3.66
N PHE A 57 -1.83 -6.98 4.64
CA PHE A 57 -1.26 -7.59 5.84
C PHE A 57 -2.35 -7.72 6.90
N ARG A 58 -2.57 -8.94 7.39
CA ARG A 58 -3.57 -9.25 8.42
C ARG A 58 -2.93 -9.79 9.67
N LEU A 59 -3.26 -9.22 10.82
CA LEU A 59 -2.83 -9.75 12.12
C LEU A 59 -3.68 -10.97 12.46
N ASN A 60 -3.07 -12.15 12.53
CA ASN A 60 -3.75 -13.37 12.94
C ASN A 60 -3.86 -13.50 14.48
N ASP A 61 -4.60 -14.49 14.97
CA ASP A 61 -4.77 -14.76 16.40
C ASP A 61 -3.44 -15.11 17.14
N ARG A 62 -2.37 -15.38 16.39
CA ARG A 62 -1.03 -15.64 16.95
C ARG A 62 -0.21 -14.35 17.08
N GLY A 63 -0.77 -13.20 16.73
CA GLY A 63 -0.08 -11.91 16.72
C GLY A 63 0.95 -11.79 15.59
N LEU A 64 0.81 -12.59 14.52
CA LEU A 64 1.68 -12.55 13.36
C LEU A 64 0.95 -11.89 12.18
N TRP A 65 1.66 -11.04 11.46
CA TRP A 65 1.19 -10.45 10.21
C TRP A 65 1.30 -11.46 9.08
N GLU A 66 0.16 -11.84 8.50
CA GLU A 66 0.04 -12.68 7.30
C GLU A 66 -0.18 -11.80 6.08
N LEU A 67 0.56 -12.08 5.01
CA LEU A 67 0.44 -11.37 3.74
C LEU A 67 -0.59 -12.05 2.84
N HIS A 68 -1.57 -11.28 2.38
CA HIS A 68 -2.56 -11.64 1.39
C HIS A 68 -2.43 -10.70 0.18
N PRO A 69 -1.68 -11.11 -0.87
CA PRO A 69 -1.55 -10.30 -2.08
C PRO A 69 -2.82 -10.43 -2.93
N TYR A 70 -3.17 -9.34 -3.60
CA TYR A 70 -4.26 -9.26 -4.58
C TYR A 70 -3.72 -8.71 -5.90
N GLU A 71 -4.16 -9.31 -7.00
CA GLU A 71 -3.76 -8.98 -8.37
C GLU A 71 -4.96 -8.51 -9.20
N GLU A 72 -4.70 -8.08 -10.44
CA GLU A 72 -5.74 -7.61 -11.35
C GLU A 72 -6.87 -8.64 -11.54
N GLY A 73 -8.10 -8.20 -11.29
CA GLY A 73 -9.30 -9.03 -11.41
C GLY A 73 -9.77 -9.67 -10.10
N ASP A 74 -9.01 -9.56 -9.02
CA ASP A 74 -9.38 -10.12 -7.72
C ASP A 74 -10.51 -9.34 -7.03
N GLU A 75 -11.25 -10.06 -6.18
CA GLU A 75 -12.15 -9.50 -5.17
C GLU A 75 -11.42 -9.39 -3.84
N VAL A 76 -11.18 -8.15 -3.40
CA VAL A 76 -10.51 -7.83 -2.15
C VAL A 76 -11.48 -8.04 -1.00
N HIS A 77 -11.03 -8.69 0.06
CA HIS A 77 -11.80 -8.91 1.28
C HIS A 77 -11.04 -8.43 2.51
N LEU A 78 -11.54 -7.37 3.14
CA LEU A 78 -11.11 -6.89 4.44
C LEU A 78 -11.94 -7.56 5.53
N THR A 79 -11.37 -8.58 6.17
CA THR A 79 -12.08 -9.45 7.13
C THR A 79 -12.40 -8.73 8.44
N SER A 80 -11.59 -7.75 8.84
CA SER A 80 -11.85 -6.97 10.06
C SER A 80 -13.12 -6.12 9.96
N ALA A 81 -13.52 -5.74 8.75
CA ALA A 81 -14.68 -4.90 8.47
C ALA A 81 -15.83 -5.64 7.74
N ASP A 82 -15.66 -6.93 7.46
CA ASP A 82 -16.56 -7.74 6.61
C ASP A 82 -16.90 -7.01 5.28
N PHE A 83 -15.86 -6.45 4.65
CA PHE A 83 -16.03 -5.58 3.48
C PHE A 83 -15.36 -6.18 2.24
N HIS A 84 -16.11 -6.26 1.14
CA HIS A 84 -15.70 -6.88 -0.11
C HIS A 84 -15.87 -5.89 -1.27
N PHE A 85 -14.87 -5.82 -2.16
CA PHE A 85 -14.90 -4.99 -3.35
C PHE A 85 -13.93 -5.51 -4.42
N PRO A 86 -14.23 -5.32 -5.72
CA PRO A 86 -13.26 -5.65 -6.76
C PRO A 86 -12.06 -4.71 -6.70
N ILE A 87 -10.84 -5.23 -6.87
CA ILE A 87 -9.61 -4.41 -6.82
C ILE A 87 -9.63 -3.26 -7.83
N SER A 88 -10.34 -3.41 -8.94
CA SER A 88 -10.52 -2.37 -9.96
C SER A 88 -11.10 -1.07 -9.39
N LEU A 89 -11.89 -1.14 -8.30
CA LEU A 89 -12.46 0.05 -7.65
C LEU A 89 -11.37 0.94 -7.02
N VAL A 90 -10.26 0.34 -6.56
CA VAL A 90 -9.10 1.08 -6.01
C VAL A 90 -8.42 1.92 -7.10
N TYR A 91 -8.51 1.47 -8.35
CA TYR A 91 -7.83 2.04 -9.50
C TYR A 91 -8.79 2.69 -10.52
N GLU A 92 -10.04 2.99 -10.13
CA GLU A 92 -11.11 3.47 -11.05
C GLU A 92 -10.65 4.66 -11.91
N ASP A 93 -9.89 5.59 -11.32
CA ASP A 93 -9.38 6.81 -11.98
C ASP A 93 -7.87 6.75 -12.32
N VAL A 94 -7.24 5.57 -12.23
CA VAL A 94 -5.81 5.42 -12.48
C VAL A 94 -5.56 5.00 -13.92
N GLN A 95 -4.73 5.79 -14.63
CA GLN A 95 -4.29 5.50 -16.00
C GLN A 95 -2.83 5.08 -15.99
N PHE A 96 -2.55 3.80 -16.19
CA PHE A 96 -1.17 3.31 -16.31
C PHE A 96 -0.59 3.68 -17.67
N VAL A 97 0.47 4.50 -17.68
CA VAL A 97 1.16 4.89 -18.92
C VAL A 97 1.98 3.70 -19.43
N GLY A 98 1.36 2.88 -20.29
CA GLY A 98 2.07 1.81 -20.98
C GLY A 98 3.19 2.37 -21.85
N LYS A 99 4.42 1.87 -21.71
CA LYS A 99 5.46 2.01 -22.74
C LYS A 99 4.92 1.41 -24.03
N THR A 100 4.32 2.25 -24.88
CA THR A 100 3.83 1.80 -26.18
C THR A 100 5.03 1.28 -26.98
N ASN A 101 4.97 0.00 -27.31
CA ASN A 101 6.02 -0.71 -28.02
C ASN A 101 6.11 -0.13 -29.45
N ARG A 102 7.19 0.60 -29.76
CA ARG A 102 7.61 0.89 -31.14
C ARG A 102 8.01 -0.43 -31.81
N ARG A 103 7.03 -1.21 -32.28
CA ARG A 103 7.25 -2.32 -33.22
C ARG A 103 6.15 -2.26 -34.28
N GLY A 104 6.46 -1.50 -35.33
CA GLY A 104 5.60 -1.31 -36.49
C GLY A 104 6.21 -0.32 -37.47
N ALA A 105 7.49 -0.50 -37.83
CA ALA A 105 8.15 0.32 -38.84
C ALA A 105 9.41 -0.36 -39.43
N GLU A 106 9.37 -1.65 -39.80
CA GLU A 106 10.48 -2.26 -40.57
C GLU A 106 10.03 -3.16 -41.74
N ASP A 107 8.74 -3.21 -42.10
CA ASP A 107 8.23 -4.09 -43.19
C ASP A 107 7.99 -3.37 -44.54
N ALA A 108 8.60 -2.21 -44.79
CA ALA A 108 8.34 -1.43 -46.01
C ALA A 108 9.51 -1.34 -47.02
N GLU A 109 10.74 -1.78 -46.71
CA GLU A 109 11.91 -1.49 -47.56
C GLU A 109 12.71 -2.73 -47.98
N ARG A 110 12.01 -3.75 -48.50
CA ARG A 110 12.68 -4.82 -49.26
C ARG A 110 11.83 -5.39 -50.39
N ARG A 111 11.41 -4.51 -51.29
CA ARG A 111 11.07 -4.86 -52.67
C ARG A 111 11.65 -3.81 -53.61
N GLU A 112 12.92 -3.95 -53.91
CA GLU A 112 13.55 -3.53 -55.17
C GLU A 112 14.60 -4.56 -55.57
#